data_AF-A0A3D9FSK4-F1
#
_entry.id   AF-A0A3D9FSK4-F1
#
_cell.length_a   1.000
_cell.length_b   1.000
_cell.length_c   1.000
_cell.angle_alpha   90.00
_cell.angle_beta   90.00
_cell.angle_gamma   90.00
#
_symmetry.space_group_name_H-M   'P 1'
#
loop_
_entity.id
_entity.type
_entity.pdbx_description
1 polymer ?
#
loop_
_entity_poly.entity_id
_entity_poly.type
_entity_poly.pdbx_seq_one_letter_code
_entity_poly.pdbx_strand_id
1 'polypeptide(L)'
;MKKLFLLITFFAFSFAYSQDWKLLFELPDAGSYYYKSNTNETAWIKVVSDKIKYYSSKTSREQKSVDGYSVSLWKFDCRSKKMGIIKSTTYNKDGKVLESFSQNELLVEMDYVNPDSIGEGLLITFCGT
;
A
#
# COMPACT_ATOMS: atom_id res chain seq x y z
N MET A 1 -49.78 12.35 -7.70
CA MET A 1 -48.46 11.96 -8.24
C MET A 1 -47.34 12.91 -7.80
N LYS A 2 -47.17 13.15 -6.49
CA LYS A 2 -46.04 13.95 -5.93
C LYS A 2 -45.16 13.14 -4.97
N LYS A 3 -45.61 11.96 -4.53
CA LYS A 3 -44.89 11.11 -3.56
C LYS A 3 -43.93 10.10 -4.22
N LEU A 4 -43.96 9.94 -5.55
CA LEU A 4 -43.06 9.03 -6.27
C LEU A 4 -41.69 9.65 -6.56
N PHE A 5 -41.60 10.99 -6.62
CA PHE A 5 -40.34 11.71 -6.86
C PHE A 5 -39.37 11.65 -5.67
N LEU A 6 -39.87 11.40 -4.46
CA LEU A 6 -39.07 11.34 -3.22
C LEU A 6 -38.32 10.03 -3.03
N LEU A 7 -38.70 8.96 -3.75
CA LEU A 7 -38.04 7.65 -3.63
C LEU A 7 -36.80 7.53 -4.52
N ILE A 8 -36.74 8.29 -5.62
CA ILE A 8 -35.64 8.24 -6.59
C ILE A 8 -34.40 8.99 -6.08
N THR A 9 -34.56 10.01 -5.24
CA THR A 9 -33.43 10.75 -4.67
C THR A 9 -32.67 9.98 -3.59
N PHE A 10 -33.26 8.96 -2.96
CA PHE A 10 -32.58 8.17 -1.92
C PHE A 10 -31.61 7.12 -2.47
N PHE A 11 -31.76 6.70 -3.74
CA PHE A 11 -30.86 5.74 -4.38
C PHE A 11 -29.70 6.38 -5.16
N ALA A 12 -29.73 7.70 -5.37
CA ALA A 12 -28.66 8.42 -6.08
C ALA A 12 -27.40 8.65 -5.22
N PHE A 13 -27.47 8.47 -3.89
CA PHE A 13 -26.35 8.68 -2.97
C PHE A 13 -25.63 7.39 -2.57
N SER A 14 -26.02 6.22 -3.11
CA SER A 14 -25.39 4.94 -2.77
C SER A 14 -24.11 4.65 -3.54
N PHE A 15 -23.70 5.53 -4.46
CA PHE A 15 -22.49 5.37 -5.25
C PHE A 15 -21.41 6.36 -4.80
N ALA A 16 -20.22 5.79 -4.54
CA ALA A 16 -18.91 6.44 -4.50
C ALA A 16 -18.38 7.01 -3.16
N TYR A 17 -18.10 6.14 -2.18
CA TYR A 17 -16.98 6.35 -1.22
C TYR A 17 -16.28 5.04 -0.82
N SER A 18 -16.16 4.11 -1.76
CA SER A 18 -15.31 2.93 -1.61
C SER A 18 -14.42 2.88 -2.86
N GLN A 19 -13.10 2.73 -2.67
CA GLN A 19 -12.02 2.58 -3.69
C GLN A 19 -11.10 3.81 -3.90
N ASP A 20 -10.35 4.24 -2.87
CA ASP A 20 -9.21 5.18 -3.03
C ASP A 20 -7.90 4.52 -3.49
N TRP A 21 -7.88 3.19 -3.67
CA TRP A 21 -6.69 2.44 -4.06
C TRP A 21 -6.64 2.28 -5.57
N LYS A 22 -5.55 2.72 -6.19
CA LYS A 22 -5.31 2.56 -7.62
C LYS A 22 -4.35 1.40 -7.86
N LEU A 23 -4.67 0.52 -8.79
CA LEU A 23 -3.76 -0.55 -9.21
C LEU A 23 -2.51 0.06 -9.86
N LEU A 24 -1.33 -0.41 -9.45
CA LEU A 24 -0.05 -0.06 -10.06
C LEU A 24 0.38 -1.11 -11.07
N PHE A 25 0.59 -2.34 -10.60
CA PHE A 25 1.04 -3.47 -11.38
C PHE A 25 0.72 -4.79 -10.66
N GLU A 26 0.73 -5.88 -11.41
CA GLU A 26 0.57 -7.23 -10.91
C GLU A 26 1.79 -8.05 -11.25
N LEU A 27 2.31 -8.80 -10.28
CA LEU A 27 3.48 -9.64 -10.43
C LEU A 27 3.08 -11.08 -10.10
N PRO A 28 3.38 -12.07 -10.97
CA PRO A 28 2.93 -13.45 -10.79
C PRO A 28 3.23 -14.05 -9.40
N ASP A 29 4.37 -13.72 -8.81
CA ASP A 29 4.81 -14.28 -7.52
C ASP A 29 4.74 -13.30 -6.34
N ALA A 30 4.59 -12.00 -6.60
CA ALA A 30 4.56 -10.96 -5.56
C ALA A 30 3.16 -10.39 -5.31
N GLY A 31 2.20 -10.71 -6.19
CA GLY A 31 0.81 -10.27 -6.08
C GLY A 31 0.54 -8.91 -6.70
N SER A 32 -0.59 -8.32 -6.31
CA SER A 32 -1.08 -7.06 -6.87
C SER A 32 -0.68 -5.89 -5.97
N TYR A 33 -0.08 -4.87 -6.60
CA TYR A 33 0.37 -3.65 -5.95
C TYR A 33 -0.63 -2.53 -6.22
N TYR A 34 -1.04 -1.85 -5.15
CA TYR A 34 -1.94 -0.71 -5.20
C TYR A 34 -1.31 0.47 -4.49
N TYR A 35 -1.76 1.66 -4.85
CA TYR A 35 -1.33 2.88 -4.18
C TYR A 35 -2.46 3.84 -3.86
N LYS A 36 -2.19 4.68 -2.86
CA LYS A 36 -2.97 5.85 -2.50
C LYS A 36 -2.01 6.97 -2.10
N SER A 37 -2.09 8.10 -2.80
CA SER A 37 -1.28 9.29 -2.49
C SER A 37 -1.53 9.78 -1.05
N ASN A 38 -0.49 10.28 -0.38
CA ASN A 38 -0.58 10.85 0.96
C ASN A 38 -0.08 12.30 1.00
N THR A 39 1.17 12.53 0.56
CA THR A 39 1.73 13.87 0.32
C THR A 39 2.44 13.89 -1.04
N ASN A 40 3.12 14.99 -1.35
CA ASN A 40 4.01 15.08 -2.52
C ASN A 40 5.22 14.13 -2.43
N GLU A 41 5.65 13.78 -1.23
CA GLU A 41 6.83 12.95 -0.96
C GLU A 41 6.48 11.61 -0.31
N THR A 42 5.20 11.33 -0.04
CA THR A 42 4.80 10.10 0.62
C THR A 42 3.56 9.49 0.01
N ALA A 43 3.47 8.17 0.09
CA ALA A 43 2.30 7.44 -0.35
C ALA A 43 2.09 6.12 0.36
N TRP A 44 0.83 5.74 0.46
CA TRP A 44 0.45 4.42 0.91
C TRP A 44 0.56 3.42 -0.23
N ILE A 45 1.25 2.31 0.01
CA ILE A 45 1.36 1.17 -0.89
C ILE A 45 0.71 -0.03 -0.21
N LYS A 46 -0.19 -0.69 -0.94
CA LYS A 46 -0.84 -1.93 -0.51
C LYS A 46 -0.41 -3.06 -1.43
N VAL A 47 0.02 -4.16 -0.84
CA VAL A 47 0.37 -5.40 -1.55
C VAL A 47 -0.62 -6.47 -1.12
N VAL A 48 -1.27 -7.14 -2.08
CA VAL A 48 -2.19 -8.26 -1.83
C VAL A 48 -1.61 -9.50 -2.49
N SER A 49 -1.41 -10.57 -1.73
CA SER A 49 -0.81 -11.81 -2.22
C SER A 49 -1.25 -13.00 -1.36
N ASP A 50 -1.31 -14.18 -1.98
CA ASP A 50 -1.49 -15.46 -1.30
C ASP A 50 -0.24 -15.90 -0.50
N LYS A 51 0.87 -15.16 -0.64
CA LYS A 51 2.20 -15.49 -0.09
C LYS A 51 2.89 -14.32 0.62
N ILE A 52 2.16 -13.42 1.28
CA ILE A 52 2.77 -12.34 2.05
C ILE A 52 3.71 -12.91 3.12
N LYS A 53 4.97 -12.48 3.09
CA LYS A 53 6.01 -12.88 4.04
C LYS A 53 6.01 -11.96 5.26
N TYR A 54 6.17 -12.53 6.45
CA TYR A 54 6.30 -11.78 7.70
C TYR A 54 7.15 -12.54 8.72
N TYR A 55 7.70 -11.84 9.71
CA TYR A 55 8.42 -12.49 10.81
C TYR A 55 7.46 -12.89 11.93
N SER A 56 7.58 -14.13 12.40
CA SER A 56 6.70 -14.65 13.46
C SER A 56 6.89 -13.94 14.81
N SER A 57 8.04 -13.30 15.02
CA SER A 57 8.32 -12.40 16.14
C SER A 57 9.47 -11.45 15.78
N LYS A 58 9.62 -10.34 16.52
CA LYS A 58 10.72 -9.38 16.33
C LYS A 58 12.13 -9.98 16.51
N THR A 59 12.24 -11.10 17.21
CA THR A 59 13.50 -11.78 17.50
C THR A 59 13.71 -13.01 16.63
N SER A 60 12.67 -13.45 15.90
CA SER A 60 12.73 -14.61 15.03
C SER A 60 13.39 -14.25 13.71
N ARG A 61 14.25 -15.15 13.21
CA ARG A 61 14.77 -15.10 11.84
C ARG A 61 13.91 -15.91 10.86
N GLU A 62 12.91 -16.63 11.38
CA GLU A 62 12.02 -17.47 10.58
C GLU A 62 10.93 -16.60 9.94
N GLN A 63 10.90 -16.60 8.61
CA GLN A 63 9.82 -16.00 7.83
C GLN A 63 8.70 -17.01 7.62
N LYS A 64 7.46 -16.56 7.86
CA LYS A 64 6.24 -17.29 7.52
C LYS A 64 5.58 -16.66 6.31
N SER A 65 4.83 -17.44 5.56
CA SER A 65 4.07 -17.00 4.39
C SER A 65 2.59 -17.28 4.63
N VAL A 66 1.73 -16.33 4.26
CA VAL A 66 0.29 -16.42 4.45
C VAL A 66 -0.45 -15.64 3.38
N ASP A 67 -1.66 -16.09 3.06
CA ASP A 67 -2.62 -15.32 2.29
C ASP A 67 -3.06 -14.07 3.09
N GLY A 68 -2.89 -12.90 2.49
CA GLY A 68 -3.19 -11.64 3.14
C GLY A 68 -2.72 -10.42 2.37
N TYR A 69 -2.46 -9.35 3.11
CA TYR A 69 -2.04 -8.09 2.52
C TYR A 69 -1.14 -7.28 3.46
N SER A 70 -0.27 -6.45 2.90
CA SER A 70 0.54 -5.48 3.64
C SER A 70 0.16 -4.07 3.20
N VAL A 71 0.14 -3.13 4.16
CA VAL A 71 -0.08 -1.71 3.91
C VAL A 71 1.07 -0.93 4.51
N SER A 72 1.76 -0.16 3.68
CA SER A 72 2.97 0.56 4.06
C SER A 72 2.94 2.02 3.60
N LEU A 73 3.40 2.93 4.45
CA LEU A 73 3.63 4.33 4.10
C LEU A 73 5.08 4.47 3.66
N TRP A 74 5.27 4.84 2.41
CA TRP A 74 6.57 5.07 1.81
C TRP A 74 6.86 6.56 1.70
N LYS A 75 8.14 6.91 1.83
CA LYS A 75 8.70 8.21 1.53
C LYS A 75 9.55 8.11 0.27
N PHE A 76 9.50 9.13 -0.57
CA PHE A 76 10.19 9.21 -1.85
C PHE A 76 11.02 10.50 -1.91
N ASP A 77 12.29 10.36 -2.26
CA ASP A 77 13.13 11.46 -2.72
C ASP A 77 13.33 11.28 -4.23
N CYS A 78 12.48 11.95 -5.01
CA CYS A 78 12.49 11.89 -6.47
C CYS A 78 13.77 12.47 -7.09
N ARG A 79 14.44 13.40 -6.40
CA ARG A 79 15.67 14.02 -6.91
C ARG A 79 16.85 13.07 -6.80
N SER A 80 16.98 12.42 -5.65
CA SER A 80 18.08 11.48 -5.39
C SER A 80 17.76 10.03 -5.79
N LYS A 81 16.54 9.77 -6.28
CA LYS A 81 16.01 8.42 -6.56
C LYS A 81 16.11 7.48 -5.37
N LYS A 82 15.72 7.98 -4.19
CA LYS A 82 15.72 7.21 -2.94
C LYS A 82 14.31 6.98 -2.43
N MET A 83 14.14 5.90 -1.68
CA MET A 83 12.89 5.62 -0.99
C MET A 83 13.12 4.95 0.35
N GLY A 84 12.13 5.04 1.24
CA GLY A 84 12.17 4.43 2.56
C GLY A 84 10.77 4.19 3.13
N ILE A 85 10.65 3.23 4.05
CA ILE A 85 9.36 2.86 4.67
C ILE A 85 9.24 3.59 6.01
N ILE A 86 8.20 4.43 6.16
CA ILE A 86 7.87 5.08 7.44
C ILE A 86 7.13 4.11 8.36
N LYS A 87 6.16 3.38 7.80
CA LYS A 87 5.27 2.49 8.52
C LYS A 87 4.90 1.31 7.66
N SER A 88 4.72 0.14 8.25
CA SER A 88 4.18 -1.03 7.57
C SER A 88 3.34 -1.86 8.53
N THR A 89 2.21 -2.36 8.07
CA THR A 89 1.40 -3.32 8.81
C THR A 89 1.01 -4.44 7.87
N THR A 90 1.26 -5.68 8.31
CA THR A 90 0.91 -6.89 7.58
C THR A 90 -0.27 -7.57 8.25
N TYR A 91 -1.23 -7.98 7.44
CA TYR A 91 -2.47 -8.60 7.83
C TYR A 91 -2.61 -9.96 7.15
N ASN A 92 -3.25 -10.92 7.83
CA ASN A 92 -3.77 -12.10 7.13
C ASN A 92 -5.03 -11.74 6.32
N LYS A 93 -5.55 -12.68 5.53
CA LYS A 93 -6.79 -12.51 4.76
C LYS A 93 -8.03 -12.14 5.57
N ASP A 94 -8.06 -12.48 6.86
CA ASP A 94 -9.17 -12.17 7.77
C ASP A 94 -9.04 -10.76 8.40
N GLY A 95 -7.98 -10.01 8.06
CA GLY A 95 -7.71 -8.68 8.59
C GLY A 95 -7.04 -8.67 9.97
N LYS A 96 -6.55 -9.81 10.46
CA LYS A 96 -5.76 -9.89 11.70
C LYS A 96 -4.34 -9.38 11.44
N VAL A 97 -3.89 -8.45 12.28
CA VAL A 97 -2.50 -7.96 12.26
C VAL A 97 -1.54 -9.08 12.65
N LEU A 98 -0.53 -9.29 11.83
CA LEU A 98 0.54 -10.28 12.03
C LEU A 98 1.84 -9.60 12.46
N GLU A 99 2.14 -8.47 11.84
CA GLU A 99 3.36 -7.70 12.08
C GLU A 99 3.07 -6.21 11.85
N SER A 100 3.74 -5.36 12.61
CA SER A 100 3.70 -3.91 12.39
C SER A 100 5.05 -3.27 12.73
N PHE A 101 5.46 -2.33 11.89
CA PHE A 101 6.63 -1.51 12.04
C PHE A 101 6.25 -0.04 11.89
N SER A 102 6.90 0.84 12.64
CA SER A 102 6.77 2.29 12.50
C SER A 102 8.05 2.95 12.97
N GLN A 103 8.46 4.01 12.29
CA GLN A 103 9.55 4.88 12.71
C GLN A 103 9.19 6.35 12.53
N ASN A 104 10.01 7.25 13.07
CA ASN A 104 9.86 8.68 12.89
C ASN A 104 10.17 9.04 11.43
N GLU A 105 9.29 9.80 10.77
CA GLU A 105 9.43 10.22 9.37
C GLU A 105 10.74 10.98 9.07
N LEU A 106 11.26 11.73 10.05
CA LEU A 106 12.52 12.48 9.92
C LEU A 106 13.75 11.58 10.04
N LEU A 107 13.59 10.39 10.61
CA LEU A 107 14.68 9.41 10.83
C LEU A 107 14.60 8.22 9.88
N VAL A 108 13.72 8.28 8.88
CA VAL A 108 13.60 7.21 7.88
C VAL A 108 14.91 7.03 7.16
N GLU A 109 15.45 5.82 7.22
CA GLU A 109 16.54 5.40 6.36
C GLU A 109 16.04 5.35 4.91
N MET A 110 16.70 6.12 4.04
CA MET A 110 16.34 6.29 2.64
C MET A 110 17.45 5.69 1.77
N ASP A 111 17.12 4.65 1.03
CA ASP A 111 18.07 3.91 0.20
C ASP A 111 17.85 4.18 -1.29
N TYR A 112 18.93 4.03 -2.06
CA TYR A 112 18.86 4.11 -3.51
C TYR A 112 18.04 2.96 -4.09
N VAL A 113 17.21 3.27 -5.06
CA VAL A 113 16.40 2.28 -5.77
C VAL A 113 17.24 1.55 -6.80
N ASN A 114 17.21 0.22 -6.76
CA ASN A 114 17.85 -0.63 -7.77
C ASN A 114 17.06 -0.60 -9.08
N PRO A 115 17.72 -0.55 -10.25
CA PRO A 115 17.07 -0.75 -11.54
C PRO A 115 16.36 -2.11 -11.63
N ASP A 116 15.32 -2.19 -12.46
CA ASP A 116 14.50 -3.38 -12.70
C ASP A 116 13.88 -3.97 -11.42
N SER A 117 13.66 -3.11 -10.42
CA SER A 117 13.07 -3.50 -9.13
C SER A 117 11.64 -2.99 -8.98
N ILE A 118 10.92 -3.59 -8.03
CA ILE A 118 9.62 -3.09 -7.58
C ILE A 118 9.74 -1.63 -7.13
N GLY A 119 10.86 -1.29 -6.47
CA GLY A 119 11.15 0.09 -6.06
C GLY A 119 11.23 1.05 -7.23
N GLU A 120 11.77 0.62 -8.38
CA GLU A 120 11.83 1.45 -9.58
C GLU A 120 10.44 1.72 -10.15
N GLY A 121 9.59 0.69 -10.23
CA GLY A 121 8.19 0.84 -10.65
C GLY A 121 7.41 1.81 -9.76
N LEU A 122 7.62 1.73 -8.43
CA LEU A 122 7.07 2.70 -7.48
C LEU A 122 7.60 4.10 -7.75
N LEU A 123 8.92 4.25 -7.90
CA LEU A 123 9.56 5.55 -8.11
C LEU A 123 9.09 6.21 -9.41
N ILE A 124 9.02 5.47 -10.52
CA ILE A 124 8.48 5.95 -11.81
C ILE A 124 7.04 6.45 -11.64
N THR A 125 6.20 5.69 -10.94
CA THR A 125 4.79 6.07 -10.76
C THR A 125 4.62 7.34 -9.93
N PHE A 126 5.43 7.51 -8.87
CA PHE A 126 5.30 8.65 -7.96
C PHE A 126 6.07 9.89 -8.41
N CYS A 127 7.22 9.71 -9.05
CA CYS A 127 8.12 10.79 -9.44
C CYS A 127 7.95 11.21 -10.91
N GLY A 128 7.26 10.40 -11.73
CA GLY A 128 7.04 10.69 -13.16
C GLY A 128 8.33 10.65 -13.99
N THR A 129 9.27 9.77 -13.64
CA THR A 129 10.59 9.65 -14.28
C THR A 129 10.65 8.58 -15.36
#